data_AF-A0A7S2HML5-F1
#
_entry.id   AF-A0A7S2HML5-F1
#
_cell.length_a   1.000
_cell.length_b   1.000
_cell.length_c   1.000
_cell.angle_alpha   90.00
_cell.angle_beta   90.00
_cell.angle_gamma   90.00
#
_symmetry.space_group_name_H-M   'P 1'
#
loop_
_entity.id
_entity.type
_entity.pdbx_description
1 polymer ?
#
loop_
_entity_poly.entity_id
_entity_poly.type
_entity_poly.pdbx_seq_one_letter_code
_entity_poly.pdbx_strand_id
1 'polypeptide(L)'
;ESCGVADLITTCYGGRNRLCAEAFARKHRDGTLSPEQCTELWGDIEKELLGGQKLQGTGTTLEVYAALEAKNALDKFPLIQRIHRIAFQGEPIDSIVDGVRIV
;
A
#
# COMPACT_ATOMS: atom_id res chain seq x y z
N GLU A 1 18.04 0.49 -20.27
CA GLU A 1 16.56 0.39 -20.19
C GLU A 1 16.19 -0.70 -19.19
N SER A 2 15.71 -0.31 -18.01
CA SER A 2 15.35 -1.27 -16.93
C SER A 2 14.18 -0.76 -16.10
N CYS A 3 13.43 0.23 -16.58
CA CYS A 3 12.45 1.01 -15.83
C CYS A 3 11.07 0.35 -15.72
N GLY A 4 10.99 -0.97 -15.87
CA GLY A 4 9.75 -1.74 -15.88
C GLY A 4 9.86 -2.93 -14.93
N VAL A 5 9.90 -4.13 -15.50
CA VAL A 5 9.90 -5.38 -14.73
C VAL A 5 11.09 -5.49 -13.77
N ALA A 6 12.29 -5.13 -14.23
CA ALA A 6 13.50 -5.24 -13.41
C ALA A 6 13.51 -4.26 -12.23
N ASP A 7 13.05 -3.02 -12.42
CA ASP A 7 12.87 -2.04 -11.34
C ASP A 7 11.80 -2.48 -10.35
N LEU A 8 10.67 -3.01 -10.86
CA LEU A 8 9.60 -3.56 -10.03
C LEU A 8 10.11 -4.71 -9.15
N ILE A 9 10.80 -5.70 -9.73
CA ILE A 9 11.36 -6.82 -8.97
C ILE A 9 12.31 -6.29 -7.89
N THR A 10 13.27 -5.45 -8.26
CA THR A 10 14.27 -4.95 -7.31
C THR A 10 13.61 -4.18 -6.16
N THR A 11 12.62 -3.33 -6.46
CA THR A 11 11.87 -2.56 -5.47
C THR A 11 11.01 -3.46 -4.57
N CYS A 12 10.36 -4.48 -5.14
CA CYS A 12 9.52 -5.41 -4.40
C CYS A 12 10.31 -6.35 -3.48
N TYR A 13 11.60 -6.56 -3.69
CA TYR A 13 12.45 -7.39 -2.82
C TYR A 13 13.34 -6.58 -1.87
N GLY A 14 13.76 -5.36 -2.22
CA GLY A 14 14.73 -4.59 -1.42
C GLY A 14 14.31 -3.16 -1.06
N GLY A 15 13.17 -2.66 -1.53
CA GLY A 15 12.79 -1.26 -1.37
C GLY A 15 12.22 -0.90 0.00
N ARG A 16 12.32 0.41 0.35
CA ARG A 16 11.73 0.98 1.58
C ARG A 16 10.20 0.79 1.65
N ASN A 17 9.52 0.81 0.50
CA ASN A 17 8.10 0.48 0.38
C ASN A 17 7.81 -0.94 0.89
N ARG A 18 8.60 -1.94 0.49
CA ARG A 18 8.45 -3.32 0.95
C ARG A 18 8.67 -3.42 2.47
N LEU A 19 9.76 -2.83 2.98
CA LEU A 19 10.10 -2.85 4.40
C LEU A 19 8.98 -2.24 5.27
N CYS A 20 8.50 -1.05 4.91
CA CYS A 20 7.45 -0.37 5.67
C CYS A 20 6.10 -1.07 5.55
N ALA A 21 5.73 -1.57 4.36
CA ALA A 21 4.49 -2.31 4.17
C ALA A 21 4.49 -3.65 4.93
N GLU A 22 5.63 -4.33 5.04
CA GLU A 22 5.74 -5.52 5.88
C GLU A 22 5.51 -5.19 7.36
N ALA A 23 6.11 -4.10 7.87
CA ALA A 23 5.88 -3.65 9.24
C ALA A 23 4.42 -3.27 9.48
N PHE A 24 3.79 -2.56 8.53
CA PHE A 24 2.36 -2.22 8.57
C PHE A 24 1.50 -3.48 8.65
N ALA A 25 1.73 -4.44 7.76
CA ALA A 25 0.98 -5.70 7.72
C ALA A 25 1.11 -6.50 9.02
N ARG A 26 2.31 -6.52 9.63
CA ARG A 26 2.53 -7.20 10.92
C ARG A 26 1.80 -6.52 12.07
N LYS A 27 1.84 -5.18 12.15
CA LYS A 27 1.18 -4.40 13.21
C LYS A 27 -0.35 -4.37 13.04
N HIS A 28 -0.86 -4.44 11.81
CA HIS A 28 -2.29 -4.52 11.50
C HIS A 28 -2.86 -5.93 11.72
N ARG A 29 -2.04 -7.00 11.73
CA ARG A 29 -2.53 -8.38 11.82
C ARG A 29 -3.39 -8.64 13.08
N ASP A 30 -3.18 -7.88 14.14
CA ASP A 30 -3.85 -8.09 15.43
C ASP A 30 -5.27 -7.47 15.52
N GLY A 31 -5.78 -6.85 14.44
CA GLY A 31 -7.17 -6.37 14.38
C GLY A 31 -7.50 -5.48 13.18
N THR A 32 -8.78 -5.11 13.05
CA THR A 32 -9.23 -4.08 12.09
C THR A 32 -8.82 -2.71 12.61
N LEU A 33 -8.11 -1.91 11.80
CA LEU A 33 -7.79 -0.53 12.14
C LEU A 33 -8.88 0.41 11.63
N SER A 34 -9.09 1.53 12.30
CA SER A 34 -9.81 2.67 11.70
C SER A 34 -8.93 3.41 10.71
N PRO A 35 -9.50 4.20 9.77
CA PRO A 35 -8.73 5.03 8.84
C PRO A 35 -7.71 5.96 9.54
N GLU A 36 -8.08 6.50 10.70
CA GLU A 36 -7.22 7.36 11.51
C GLU A 36 -6.02 6.57 12.05
N GLN A 37 -6.27 5.38 12.59
CA GLN A 37 -5.21 4.48 13.07
C GLN A 37 -4.27 4.01 11.96
N CYS A 38 -4.78 3.78 10.75
CA CYS A 38 -3.93 3.47 9.59
C CYS A 38 -2.96 4.63 9.30
N THR A 39 -3.47 5.87 9.33
CA THR A 39 -2.68 7.08 9.06
C THR A 39 -1.60 7.30 10.13
N GLU A 40 -1.96 7.15 11.40
CA GLU A 40 -1.02 7.22 12.52
C GLU A 40 0.05 6.13 12.41
N LEU A 41 -0.35 4.89 12.11
CA LEU A 41 0.56 3.76 11.97
C LEU A 41 1.59 3.97 10.86
N TRP A 42 1.19 4.52 9.71
CA TRP A 42 2.15 4.89 8.66
C TRP A 42 3.14 5.95 9.15
N GLY A 43 2.67 6.96 9.87
CA GLY A 43 3.52 8.01 10.44
C GLY A 43 4.54 7.46 11.44
N ASP A 44 4.13 6.51 12.27
CA ASP A 44 5.03 5.85 13.23
C ASP A 44 6.05 4.96 12.54
N ILE A 45 5.63 4.19 11.53
CA ILE A 45 6.53 3.35 10.72
C ILE A 45 7.57 4.19 9.97
N GLU A 46 7.18 5.34 9.38
CA GLU A 46 8.12 6.26 8.72
C GLU A 46 9.17 6.80 9.70
N LYS A 47 8.76 7.17 10.91
CA LYS A 47 9.68 7.64 11.95
C LYS A 47 10.61 6.52 12.41
N GLU A 48 10.06 5.34 12.70
CA GLU A 48 10.77 4.18 13.25
C GLU A 48 11.79 3.62 12.24
N LEU A 49 11.36 3.38 10.99
CA LEU A 49 12.15 2.63 10.01
C LEU A 49 12.92 3.52 9.03
N LEU A 50 12.46 4.75 8.79
CA LEU A 50 13.05 5.64 7.79
C LEU A 50 13.70 6.89 8.39
N GLY A 51 13.67 7.04 9.71
CA GLY A 51 14.24 8.21 10.39
C GLY A 51 13.62 9.53 9.94
N GLY A 52 12.32 9.52 9.60
CA GLY A 52 11.58 10.70 9.15
C GLY A 52 11.63 10.99 7.65
N GLN A 53 12.29 10.14 6.85
CA GLN A 53 12.12 10.20 5.39
C GLN A 53 10.72 9.74 4.99
N LYS A 54 10.14 10.41 3.99
CA LYS A 54 8.80 10.10 3.50
C LYS A 54 8.76 8.86 2.61
N LEU A 55 7.75 8.03 2.84
CA LEU A 55 7.47 6.86 2.04
C LEU A 55 6.66 7.28 0.81
N GLN A 56 7.23 7.09 -0.39
CA GLN A 56 6.56 7.54 -1.61
C GLN A 56 5.36 6.65 -1.98
N GLY A 57 5.42 5.34 -1.66
CA GLY A 57 4.39 4.39 -2.08
C GLY A 57 2.99 4.69 -1.52
N THR A 58 2.90 5.19 -0.29
CA THR A 58 1.63 5.58 0.33
C THR A 58 1.02 6.80 -0.36
N GLY A 59 1.82 7.84 -0.62
CA GLY A 59 1.39 9.02 -1.38
C GLY A 59 0.93 8.67 -2.79
N THR A 60 1.73 7.89 -3.52
CA THR A 60 1.36 7.42 -4.88
C THR A 60 0.07 6.61 -4.87
N THR A 61 -0.16 5.77 -3.85
CA THR A 61 -1.40 4.98 -3.76
C THR A 61 -2.64 5.87 -3.65
N LEU A 62 -2.58 6.94 -2.85
CA LEU A 62 -3.68 7.91 -2.71
C LEU A 62 -3.96 8.63 -4.04
N GLU A 63 -2.91 9.13 -4.70
CA GLU A 63 -3.03 9.84 -5.98
C GLU A 63 -3.59 8.96 -7.09
N VAL A 64 -3.09 7.73 -7.22
CA VAL A 64 -3.55 6.78 -8.23
C VAL A 64 -4.99 6.36 -7.97
N TYR A 65 -5.36 6.10 -6.71
CA TYR A 65 -6.74 5.76 -6.36
C TYR A 65 -7.70 6.89 -6.75
N ALA A 66 -7.40 8.13 -6.35
CA ALA A 66 -8.21 9.30 -6.69
C ALA A 66 -8.33 9.50 -8.21
N ALA A 67 -7.24 9.31 -8.96
CA ALA A 67 -7.24 9.41 -10.42
C ALA A 67 -8.11 8.32 -11.09
N LEU A 68 -8.12 7.10 -10.56
CA LEU A 68 -8.95 6.00 -11.05
C LEU A 68 -10.43 6.20 -10.69
N GLU A 69 -10.71 6.71 -9.49
CA GLU A 69 -12.06 7.03 -9.02
C GLU A 69 -12.69 8.12 -9.89
N ALA A 70 -11.97 9.22 -10.15
CA ALA A 70 -12.42 10.29 -11.03
C ALA A 70 -12.74 9.82 -12.46
N LYS A 71 -12.15 8.70 -12.89
CA LYS A 71 -12.38 8.07 -14.19
C LYS A 71 -13.37 6.90 -14.16
N ASN A 72 -13.98 6.59 -13.02
CA ASN A 72 -14.81 5.40 -12.81
C ASN A 72 -14.12 4.11 -13.28
N ALA A 73 -12.81 3.99 -13.02
CA ALA A 73 -11.95 2.93 -13.53
C ALA A 73 -11.45 1.97 -12.44
N LEU A 74 -11.86 2.15 -11.17
CA LEU A 74 -11.41 1.31 -10.05
C LEU A 74 -11.65 -0.20 -10.30
N ASP A 75 -12.78 -0.56 -10.90
CA ASP A 75 -13.13 -1.95 -11.20
C ASP A 75 -12.19 -2.64 -12.20
N LYS A 76 -11.42 -1.85 -12.97
CA LYS A 76 -10.38 -2.35 -13.88
C LYS A 76 -9.06 -2.64 -13.17
N PHE A 77 -8.85 -2.06 -11.99
CA PHE A 77 -7.62 -2.17 -11.21
C PHE A 77 -7.91 -2.64 -9.77
N PRO A 78 -8.49 -3.84 -9.60
CA PRO A 78 -8.94 -4.35 -8.30
C PRO A 78 -7.82 -4.43 -7.26
N LEU A 79 -6.58 -4.76 -7.68
CA LEU A 79 -5.43 -4.80 -6.78
C LEU A 79 -5.08 -3.41 -6.23
N ILE A 80 -5.08 -2.37 -7.06
CA ILE A 80 -4.79 -0.99 -6.62
C ILE A 80 -5.88 -0.52 -5.66
N GLN A 81 -7.14 -0.79 -6.00
CA GLN A 81 -8.27 -0.50 -5.12
C GLN A 81 -8.07 -1.17 -3.77
N ARG A 82 -7.74 -2.47 -3.75
CA ARG A 82 -7.56 -3.24 -2.51
C ARG A 82 -6.40 -2.73 -1.66
N ILE A 83 -5.26 -2.44 -2.28
CA ILE A 83 -4.09 -1.85 -1.58
C ILE A 83 -4.49 -0.56 -0.87
N HIS A 84 -5.22 0.34 -1.54
CA HIS A 84 -5.68 1.57 -0.92
C HIS A 84 -6.59 1.32 0.30
N ARG A 85 -7.57 0.41 0.16
CA ARG A 85 -8.50 0.12 1.26
C ARG A 85 -7.82 -0.50 2.47
N ILE A 86 -6.86 -1.40 2.25
CA ILE A 86 -6.05 -1.96 3.34
C ILE A 86 -5.18 -0.86 3.98
N ALA A 87 -4.49 -0.08 3.16
CA ALA A 87 -3.54 0.91 3.65
C ALA A 87 -4.19 2.10 4.37
N PHE A 88 -5.44 2.46 4.05
CA PHE A 88 -6.07 3.69 4.53
C PHE A 88 -7.51 3.56 5.02
N GLN A 89 -8.20 2.44 4.77
CA GLN A 89 -9.58 2.23 5.19
C GLN A 89 -9.74 1.09 6.20
N GLY A 90 -8.63 0.46 6.61
CA GLY A 90 -8.63 -0.56 7.66
C GLY A 90 -9.11 -1.94 7.24
N GLU A 91 -9.21 -2.20 5.93
CA GLU A 91 -9.56 -3.55 5.48
C GLU A 91 -8.52 -4.59 5.92
N PRO A 92 -8.93 -5.83 6.22
CA PRO A 92 -8.00 -6.88 6.66
C PRO A 92 -6.86 -7.10 5.66
N ILE A 93 -5.63 -7.22 6.15
CA ILE A 93 -4.43 -7.42 5.31
C ILE A 93 -4.59 -8.63 4.38
N ASP A 94 -5.22 -9.71 4.87
CA ASP A 94 -5.37 -10.96 4.12
C ASP A 94 -6.31 -10.81 2.91
N SER A 95 -7.15 -9.76 2.87
CA SER A 95 -8.01 -9.47 1.71
C SER A 95 -7.25 -8.99 0.48
N ILE A 96 -5.92 -8.80 0.57
CA ILE A 96 -5.08 -8.39 -0.57
C ILE A 96 -5.20 -9.35 -1.76
N VAL A 97 -5.38 -10.65 -1.49
CA VAL A 97 -5.49 -11.69 -2.52
C VAL A 97 -6.78 -11.56 -3.35
N ASP A 98 -7.83 -10.96 -2.79
CA ASP A 98 -9.10 -10.72 -3.50
C ASP A 98 -8.93 -9.69 -4.63
N GLY A 99 -7.87 -8.88 -4.57
CA GLY A 99 -7.49 -7.95 -5.64
C GLY A 99 -6.82 -8.62 -6.84
N VAL A 100 -6.38 -9.88 -6.71
CA VAL A 100 -5.68 -10.62 -7.76
C VAL A 100 -6.69 -11.40 -8.60
N ARG A 101 -6.93 -10.93 -9.82
CA ARG A 101 -7.70 -11.70 -10.82
C ARG A 101 -6.76 -12.66 -11.52
N ILE A 102 -6.94 -13.96 -11.30
CA ILE A 102 -6.32 -15.00 -12.13
C ILE A 102 -7.22 -15.17 -13.36
N VAL A 103 -6.67 -14.89 -14.53
CA VAL A 103 -7.27 -15.12 -15.86
C VAL A 103 -6.78 -16.43 -16.44
#